data_AF-A0A0W0FK32-F1
#
_entry.id   AF-A0A0W0FK32-F1
#
_cell.length_a   1.000
_cell.length_b   1.000
_cell.length_c   1.000
_cell.angle_alpha   90.00
_cell.angle_beta   90.00
_cell.angle_gamma   90.00
#
_symmetry.space_group_name_H-M   'P 1'
#
loop_
_entity.id
_entity.type
_entity.pdbx_description
1 polymer ?
#
loop_
_entity_poly.entity_id
_entity_poly.type
_entity_poly.pdbx_seq_one_letter_code
_entity_poly.pdbx_strand_id
1 'polypeptide(L)'
;MSYHYSGSFRDYPNTVAPVYPHSPQSLEHHHADLKRFAEIANEDAPPTEETKFLVIDTNVVLHSLDVLIQFVDDIERLGLPVIVIIPIVVIHELDAQKKGDDKINWFARKASAWLLKKVQERKALKGQAMKETDTAFSTGLITNDEKILRCAIYFNRLSPTFLCSGDRNLCIMCEVEYVTTINPLTRDWCSRSIAERIFADGTVDLSSFAGFKPTYKDKSIVVVQEQTRSDDSMDVDDECSNDNYAEVISRGDARNSLHLQIVQHFTALLAELVTRVSRDGSSVTGSGSGEAGLSIHAPKAIRSATAKQLINEPKDQNFSNWTATQLLDHLERRKRVLPATNPYLGIFLTEPYQAWTGGRRGEEWSAAAWETSLKSLRKIGEGWGESSFKESLNTVAPHIVRVFGEGVINV
;
A
#
# COMPACT_ATOMS: atom_id res chain seq x y z
N MET A 1 -37.19 44.07 35.09
CA MET A 1 -36.23 44.65 34.12
C MET A 1 -35.87 43.56 33.14
N SER A 2 -36.58 43.54 32.00
CA SER A 2 -36.41 42.57 30.93
C SER A 2 -35.61 43.23 29.82
N TYR A 3 -34.47 42.66 29.46
CA TYR A 3 -33.68 43.10 28.31
C TYR A 3 -34.04 42.25 27.10
N HIS A 4 -34.74 42.86 26.15
CA HIS A 4 -34.91 42.34 24.80
C HIS A 4 -33.62 42.56 24.00
N TYR A 5 -33.08 41.49 23.42
CA TYR A 5 -31.99 41.55 22.44
C TYR A 5 -32.57 41.27 21.06
N SER A 6 -32.74 42.31 20.24
CA SER A 6 -33.11 42.21 18.82
C SER A 6 -31.85 42.25 17.97
N GLY A 7 -31.36 41.07 17.57
CA GLY A 7 -30.28 40.90 16.59
C GLY A 7 -30.85 40.68 15.19
N SER A 8 -30.58 41.61 14.28
CA SER A 8 -30.98 41.53 12.87
C SER A 8 -30.25 40.40 12.14
N PHE A 9 -31.00 39.49 11.53
CA PHE A 9 -30.51 38.47 10.61
C PHE A 9 -30.05 39.16 9.32
N ARG A 10 -28.75 39.09 9.00
CA ARG A 10 -28.23 39.48 7.68
C ARG A 10 -28.34 38.28 6.75
N ASP A 11 -29.06 38.46 5.65
CA ASP A 11 -29.15 37.51 4.54
C ASP A 11 -27.77 37.25 3.94
N TYR A 12 -27.33 35.98 3.99
CA TYR A 12 -26.24 35.48 3.16
C TYR A 12 -26.81 34.84 1.90
N PRO A 13 -26.27 35.11 0.70
CA PRO A 13 -26.73 34.47 -0.52
C PRO A 13 -26.40 32.97 -0.51
N ASN A 14 -27.43 32.15 -0.74
CA ASN A 14 -27.34 30.71 -1.01
C ASN A 14 -26.29 30.45 -2.11
N THR A 15 -25.11 30.00 -1.70
CA THR A 15 -24.09 29.52 -2.64
C THR A 15 -24.32 28.02 -2.80
N VAL A 16 -25.09 27.66 -3.83
CA VAL A 16 -25.27 26.27 -4.25
C VAL A 16 -23.92 25.72 -4.67
N ALA A 17 -23.40 24.73 -3.93
CA ALA A 17 -22.18 24.04 -4.30
C ALA A 17 -22.35 23.39 -5.69
N PRO A 18 -21.32 23.43 -6.57
CA PRO A 18 -21.40 22.80 -7.88
C PRO A 18 -21.52 21.28 -7.71
N VAL A 19 -22.67 20.75 -8.10
CA VAL A 19 -22.89 19.31 -8.30
C VAL A 19 -22.11 18.93 -9.56
N TYR A 20 -20.92 18.35 -9.37
CA TYR A 20 -20.21 17.72 -10.48
C TYR A 20 -20.90 16.39 -10.84
N PRO A 21 -21.19 16.13 -12.12
CA PRO A 21 -21.75 14.86 -12.54
C PRO A 21 -20.69 13.77 -12.40
N HIS A 22 -20.84 12.92 -11.39
CA HIS A 22 -20.01 11.73 -11.22
C HIS A 22 -20.33 10.70 -12.31
N SER A 23 -19.28 10.10 -12.89
CA SER A 23 -19.46 8.98 -13.83
C SER A 23 -19.92 7.72 -13.06
N PRO A 24 -20.97 7.01 -13.53
CA PRO A 24 -21.49 5.80 -12.88
C PRO A 24 -20.50 4.64 -12.76
N GLN A 25 -19.44 4.63 -13.59
CA GLN A 25 -18.49 3.52 -13.71
C GLN A 25 -17.58 3.35 -12.49
N SER A 26 -17.29 4.42 -11.75
CA SER A 26 -16.45 4.34 -10.53
C SER A 26 -17.19 3.61 -9.41
N LEU A 27 -18.49 3.88 -9.22
CA LEU A 27 -19.32 3.27 -8.16
C LEU A 27 -19.52 1.75 -8.33
N GLU A 28 -19.58 1.25 -9.57
CA GLU A 28 -19.76 -0.18 -9.85
C GLU A 28 -18.53 -1.03 -9.53
N HIS A 29 -17.31 -0.50 -9.71
CA HIS A 29 -16.09 -1.24 -9.35
C HIS A 29 -15.95 -1.44 -7.83
N HIS A 30 -16.32 -0.45 -7.02
CA HIS A 30 -16.18 -0.52 -5.55
C HIS A 30 -17.06 -1.59 -4.92
N HIS A 31 -18.27 -1.79 -5.43
CA HIS A 31 -19.19 -2.81 -4.90
C HIS A 31 -18.79 -4.24 -5.31
N ALA A 32 -17.99 -4.37 -6.40
CA ALA A 32 -17.51 -5.65 -6.89
C ALA A 32 -16.34 -6.19 -6.05
N ASP A 33 -15.41 -5.34 -5.64
CA ASP A 33 -14.26 -5.76 -4.82
C ASP A 33 -14.70 -6.20 -3.41
N LEU A 34 -15.67 -5.51 -2.81
CA LEU A 34 -16.24 -5.88 -1.50
C LEU A 34 -17.04 -7.19 -1.55
N LYS A 35 -17.84 -7.40 -2.60
CA LYS A 35 -18.52 -8.68 -2.82
C LYS A 35 -17.51 -9.81 -2.97
N ARG A 36 -16.44 -9.59 -3.75
CA ARG A 36 -15.35 -10.56 -3.90
C ARG A 36 -14.69 -10.89 -2.56
N PHE A 37 -14.37 -9.89 -1.74
CA PHE A 37 -13.78 -10.13 -0.41
C PHE A 37 -14.69 -10.97 0.48
N ALA A 38 -15.97 -10.61 0.59
CA ALA A 38 -16.93 -11.33 1.42
C ALA A 38 -17.22 -12.74 0.88
N GLU A 39 -17.24 -12.94 -0.43
CA GLU A 39 -17.40 -14.25 -1.07
C GLU A 39 -16.18 -15.14 -0.79
N ILE A 40 -14.96 -14.63 -0.92
CA ILE A 40 -13.71 -15.38 -0.67
C ILE A 40 -13.61 -15.83 0.80
N ALA A 41 -14.00 -14.98 1.75
CA ALA A 41 -13.92 -15.25 3.19
C ALA A 41 -14.84 -16.40 3.68
N ASN A 42 -15.90 -16.73 2.94
CA ASN A 42 -16.90 -17.72 3.35
C ASN A 42 -16.51 -19.19 3.07
N GLU A 43 -15.37 -19.43 2.40
CA GLU A 43 -14.99 -20.78 1.91
C GLU A 43 -13.87 -21.48 2.71
N ASP A 44 -13.38 -20.88 3.81
CA ASP A 44 -12.22 -21.40 4.52
C ASP A 44 -12.54 -22.60 5.44
N ALA A 45 -11.57 -23.51 5.56
CA ALA A 45 -11.63 -24.67 6.46
C ALA A 45 -11.67 -24.25 7.95
N PRO A 46 -12.28 -25.05 8.83
CA PRO A 46 -12.34 -24.72 10.26
C PRO A 46 -10.93 -24.63 10.88
N PRO A 47 -10.69 -23.66 11.78
CA PRO A 47 -9.41 -23.48 12.43
C PRO A 47 -9.07 -24.69 13.31
N THR A 48 -7.80 -25.06 13.34
CA THR A 48 -7.28 -26.05 14.31
C THR A 48 -7.20 -25.44 15.71
N GLU A 49 -7.25 -26.26 16.77
CA GLU A 49 -7.19 -25.79 18.17
C GLU A 49 -5.89 -25.02 18.50
N GLU A 50 -4.83 -25.17 17.70
CA GLU A 50 -3.56 -24.46 17.85
C GLU A 50 -3.52 -23.11 17.12
N THR A 51 -4.55 -22.77 16.33
CA THR A 51 -4.58 -21.56 15.50
C THR A 51 -4.80 -20.31 16.35
N LYS A 52 -3.88 -19.36 16.33
CA LYS A 52 -4.04 -18.04 16.98
C LYS A 52 -4.59 -17.02 15.97
N PHE A 53 -5.45 -16.11 16.41
CA PHE A 53 -6.00 -15.05 15.55
C PHE A 53 -5.41 -13.68 15.88
N LEU A 54 -5.11 -12.90 14.86
CA LEU A 54 -4.71 -11.49 14.99
C LEU A 54 -5.70 -10.59 14.24
N VAL A 55 -6.58 -9.91 14.96
CA VAL A 55 -7.54 -8.96 14.39
C VAL A 55 -6.88 -7.60 14.23
N ILE A 56 -6.98 -7.02 13.04
CA ILE A 56 -6.31 -5.75 12.69
C ILE A 56 -7.29 -4.58 12.67
N ASP A 57 -6.88 -3.46 13.23
CA ASP A 57 -7.55 -2.16 13.13
C ASP A 57 -7.08 -1.34 11.90
N THR A 58 -7.94 -0.48 11.36
CA THR A 58 -7.66 0.40 10.20
C THR A 58 -6.42 1.25 10.39
N ASN A 59 -6.21 1.81 11.59
CA ASN A 59 -5.05 2.66 11.86
C ASN A 59 -3.73 1.89 11.73
N VAL A 60 -3.73 0.60 12.08
CA VAL A 60 -2.56 -0.27 11.89
C VAL A 60 -2.30 -0.49 10.41
N VAL A 61 -3.36 -0.74 9.62
CA VAL A 61 -3.23 -0.89 8.17
C VAL A 61 -2.73 0.39 7.51
N LEU A 62 -3.21 1.56 7.94
CA LEU A 62 -2.82 2.84 7.34
C LEU A 62 -1.40 3.27 7.73
N HIS A 63 -0.96 3.01 8.96
CA HIS A 63 0.30 3.56 9.49
C HIS A 63 1.44 2.55 9.59
N SER A 64 1.12 1.25 9.59
CA SER A 64 2.09 0.18 9.85
C SER A 64 1.89 -1.01 8.89
N LEU A 65 1.41 -0.75 7.67
CA LEU A 65 1.21 -1.77 6.65
C LEU A 65 2.48 -2.61 6.43
N ASP A 66 3.64 -1.99 6.27
CA ASP A 66 4.87 -2.70 5.93
C ASP A 66 5.30 -3.68 7.05
N VAL A 67 5.00 -3.36 8.32
CA VAL A 67 5.19 -4.27 9.46
C VAL A 67 4.22 -5.44 9.39
N LEU A 68 2.96 -5.19 9.04
CA LEU A 68 1.95 -6.23 8.86
C LEU A 68 2.31 -7.17 7.69
N ILE A 69 2.78 -6.63 6.57
CA ILE A 69 3.28 -7.40 5.42
C ILE A 69 4.41 -8.33 5.88
N GLN A 70 5.42 -7.75 6.55
CA GLN A 70 6.57 -8.51 7.02
C GLN A 70 6.18 -9.59 8.02
N PHE A 71 5.21 -9.31 8.90
CA PHE A 71 4.69 -10.29 9.84
C PHE A 71 3.98 -11.45 9.13
N VAL A 72 3.11 -11.16 8.14
CA VAL A 72 2.45 -12.18 7.32
C VAL A 72 3.47 -13.03 6.57
N ASP A 73 4.50 -12.43 5.98
CA ASP A 73 5.55 -13.18 5.28
C ASP A 73 6.36 -14.05 6.24
N ASP A 74 6.63 -13.58 7.47
CA ASP A 74 7.34 -14.34 8.50
C ASP A 74 6.53 -15.55 8.97
N ILE A 75 5.23 -15.41 9.27
CA ILE A 75 4.38 -16.54 9.70
C ILE A 75 4.17 -17.55 8.57
N GLU A 76 4.05 -17.12 7.31
CA GLU A 76 3.97 -18.02 6.15
C GLU A 76 5.28 -18.79 5.95
N ARG A 77 6.43 -18.10 6.03
CA ARG A 77 7.75 -18.70 5.89
C ARG A 77 8.05 -19.71 6.98
N LEU A 78 7.61 -19.42 8.21
CA LEU A 78 7.83 -20.28 9.38
C LEU A 78 6.75 -21.36 9.54
N GLY A 79 5.68 -21.31 8.75
CA GLY A 79 4.57 -22.27 8.83
C GLY A 79 3.81 -22.21 10.16
N LEU A 80 3.71 -21.03 10.76
CA LEU A 80 3.10 -20.86 12.07
C LEU A 80 1.57 -20.82 11.97
N PRO A 81 0.84 -21.39 12.94
CA PRO A 81 -0.62 -21.45 12.93
C PRO A 81 -1.22 -20.11 13.38
N VAL A 82 -0.96 -19.03 12.64
CA VAL A 82 -1.52 -17.70 12.90
C VAL A 82 -2.33 -17.25 11.70
N ILE A 83 -3.56 -16.78 11.96
CA ILE A 83 -4.41 -16.18 10.93
C ILE A 83 -4.64 -14.72 11.28
N VAL A 84 -4.23 -13.83 10.38
CA VAL A 84 -4.51 -12.40 10.46
C VAL A 84 -5.91 -12.15 9.90
N ILE A 85 -6.79 -11.59 10.72
CA ILE A 85 -8.18 -11.29 10.41
C ILE A 85 -8.33 -9.80 10.10
N ILE A 86 -8.92 -9.50 8.94
CA ILE A 86 -9.26 -8.15 8.52
C ILE A 86 -10.77 -7.94 8.67
N PRO A 87 -11.23 -7.13 9.65
CA PRO A 87 -12.64 -6.83 9.82
C PRO A 87 -13.23 -6.16 8.57
N ILE A 88 -14.51 -6.44 8.27
CA ILE A 88 -15.21 -5.86 7.11
C ILE A 88 -15.20 -4.32 7.19
N VAL A 89 -15.38 -3.78 8.40
CA VAL A 89 -15.39 -2.32 8.64
C VAL A 89 -14.06 -1.66 8.26
N VAL A 90 -12.93 -2.35 8.43
CA VAL A 90 -11.61 -1.83 8.06
C VAL A 90 -11.53 -1.65 6.54
N ILE A 91 -12.05 -2.61 5.78
CA ILE A 91 -12.10 -2.50 4.31
C ILE A 91 -12.97 -1.30 3.88
N HIS A 92 -14.13 -1.12 4.52
CA HIS A 92 -15.01 0.03 4.25
C HIS A 92 -14.33 1.37 4.55
N GLU A 93 -13.57 1.47 5.64
CA GLU A 93 -12.84 2.68 5.99
C GLU A 93 -11.70 2.97 5.00
N LEU A 94 -10.94 1.96 4.59
CA LEU A 94 -9.92 2.10 3.55
C LEU A 94 -10.52 2.60 2.23
N ASP A 95 -11.67 2.07 1.83
CA ASP A 95 -12.37 2.51 0.61
C ASP A 95 -12.88 3.94 0.70
N ALA A 96 -13.34 4.38 1.88
CA ALA A 96 -13.73 5.77 2.10
C ALA A 96 -12.51 6.71 1.99
N GLN A 97 -11.36 6.31 2.56
CA GLN A 97 -10.12 7.08 2.52
C GLN A 97 -9.50 7.19 1.11
N LYS A 98 -9.87 6.31 0.16
CA LYS A 98 -9.48 6.45 -1.26
C LYS A 98 -10.10 7.68 -1.95
N LYS A 99 -11.14 8.28 -1.37
CA LYS A 99 -11.86 9.44 -1.94
C LYS A 99 -11.54 10.75 -1.22
N GLY A 100 -10.73 10.68 -0.16
CA GLY A 100 -10.36 11.82 0.68
C GLY A 100 -9.04 12.46 0.27
N ASP A 101 -8.43 13.15 1.24
CA ASP A 101 -7.20 13.94 1.13
C ASP A 101 -6.06 13.18 0.43
N ASP A 102 -5.35 13.85 -0.49
CA ASP A 102 -4.42 13.23 -1.45
C ASP A 102 -3.31 12.39 -0.76
N LYS A 103 -2.96 12.74 0.48
CA LYS A 103 -1.89 12.12 1.26
C LYS A 103 -2.24 10.73 1.82
N ILE A 104 -3.44 10.57 2.37
CA ILE A 104 -3.91 9.30 2.94
C ILE A 104 -4.33 8.34 1.81
N ASN A 105 -4.79 8.92 0.70
CA ASN A 105 -5.26 8.20 -0.47
C ASN A 105 -4.24 7.19 -1.00
N TRP A 106 -2.96 7.58 -1.06
CA TRP A 106 -1.87 6.69 -1.47
C TRP A 106 -1.75 5.43 -0.60
N PHE A 107 -1.67 5.61 0.72
CA PHE A 107 -1.51 4.50 1.66
C PHE A 107 -2.76 3.62 1.69
N ALA A 108 -3.95 4.21 1.63
CA ALA A 108 -5.22 3.47 1.54
C ALA A 108 -5.30 2.62 0.26
N ARG A 109 -4.86 3.15 -0.89
CA ARG A 109 -4.78 2.39 -2.16
C ARG A 109 -3.77 1.25 -2.08
N LYS A 110 -2.55 1.52 -1.59
CA LYS A 110 -1.50 0.50 -1.38
C LYS A 110 -2.00 -0.64 -0.49
N ALA A 111 -2.57 -0.29 0.67
CA ALA A 111 -3.14 -1.23 1.62
C ALA A 111 -4.24 -2.09 0.99
N SER A 112 -5.21 -1.46 0.32
CA SER A 112 -6.33 -2.18 -0.29
C SER A 112 -5.88 -3.17 -1.36
N ALA A 113 -4.95 -2.77 -2.22
CA ALA A 113 -4.41 -3.63 -3.27
C ALA A 113 -3.66 -4.83 -2.68
N TRP A 114 -2.84 -4.60 -1.64
CA TRP A 114 -2.14 -5.68 -0.95
C TRP A 114 -3.10 -6.64 -0.24
N LEU A 115 -4.08 -6.13 0.51
CA LEU A 115 -5.09 -6.93 1.21
C LEU A 115 -5.86 -7.82 0.24
N LEU A 116 -6.30 -7.27 -0.90
CA LEU A 116 -7.09 -8.03 -1.88
C LEU A 116 -6.26 -9.17 -2.49
N LYS A 117 -5.00 -8.88 -2.84
CA LYS A 117 -4.08 -9.89 -3.35
C LYS A 117 -3.84 -10.99 -2.30
N LYS A 118 -3.56 -10.63 -1.05
CA LYS A 118 -3.21 -11.60 -0.01
C LYS A 118 -4.39 -12.43 0.49
N VAL A 119 -5.59 -11.86 0.60
CA VAL A 119 -6.80 -12.65 0.95
C VAL A 119 -7.13 -13.67 -0.13
N GLN A 120 -6.86 -13.38 -1.41
CA GLN A 120 -7.01 -14.36 -2.50
C GLN A 120 -6.06 -15.56 -2.38
N GLU A 121 -4.90 -15.40 -1.72
CA GLU A 121 -3.95 -16.49 -1.52
C GLU A 121 -4.45 -17.52 -0.46
N ARG A 122 -5.40 -17.14 0.41
CA ARG A 122 -6.03 -17.99 1.44
C ARG A 122 -5.02 -18.74 2.33
N LYS A 123 -4.00 -18.03 2.81
CA LYS A 123 -2.96 -18.58 3.70
C LYS A 123 -3.05 -17.98 5.09
N ALA A 124 -2.21 -17.00 5.38
CA ALA A 124 -2.09 -16.40 6.70
C ALA A 124 -2.94 -15.12 6.88
N LEU A 125 -3.61 -14.66 5.82
CA LEU A 125 -4.49 -13.50 5.83
C LEU A 125 -5.91 -13.90 5.41
N LYS A 126 -6.90 -13.53 6.21
CA LYS A 126 -8.32 -13.80 5.98
C LYS A 126 -9.15 -12.53 6.18
N GLY A 127 -10.10 -12.29 5.27
CA GLY A 127 -11.15 -11.29 5.49
C GLY A 127 -12.24 -11.85 6.40
N GLN A 128 -12.81 -11.01 7.27
CA GLN A 128 -13.97 -11.41 8.07
C GLN A 128 -15.18 -11.70 7.15
N ALA A 129 -15.82 -12.86 7.33
CA ALA A 129 -17.08 -13.15 6.66
C ALA A 129 -18.27 -12.50 7.39
N MET A 130 -19.37 -12.24 6.66
CA MET A 130 -20.56 -11.57 7.21
C MET A 130 -21.18 -12.28 8.43
N LYS A 131 -21.01 -13.61 8.54
CA LYS A 131 -21.52 -14.42 9.66
C LYS A 131 -20.54 -14.48 10.85
N GLU A 132 -19.31 -14.01 10.66
CA GLU A 132 -18.23 -14.03 11.66
C GLU A 132 -18.25 -12.75 12.50
N THR A 133 -19.44 -12.37 12.97
CA THR A 133 -19.65 -11.20 13.81
C THR A 133 -20.48 -11.64 15.01
N ASP A 134 -20.10 -11.22 16.21
CA ASP A 134 -20.93 -11.47 17.37
C ASP A 134 -22.23 -10.64 17.32
N THR A 135 -23.37 -11.33 17.35
CA THR A 135 -24.71 -10.72 17.30
C THR A 135 -25.39 -10.67 18.67
N ALA A 136 -24.70 -11.11 19.74
CA ALA A 136 -25.30 -11.27 21.06
C ALA A 136 -25.79 -9.96 21.70
N PHE A 137 -25.28 -8.80 21.25
CA PHE A 137 -25.61 -7.50 21.83
C PHE A 137 -25.76 -6.43 20.75
N SER A 138 -26.99 -6.03 20.37
CA SER A 138 -27.32 -4.60 20.17
C SER A 138 -28.73 -4.33 19.68
N THR A 139 -29.31 -3.28 20.26
CA THR A 139 -30.53 -2.57 19.83
C THR A 139 -30.20 -1.09 19.55
N GLY A 140 -29.18 -0.78 18.72
CA GLY A 140 -28.74 0.60 18.45
C GLY A 140 -27.77 0.77 17.27
N LEU A 141 -27.38 2.03 17.00
CA LEU A 141 -26.37 2.40 15.99
C LEU A 141 -24.97 1.96 16.47
N ILE A 142 -24.37 1.03 15.74
CA ILE A 142 -23.08 0.40 16.07
C ILE A 142 -21.95 1.26 15.47
N THR A 143 -21.00 1.69 16.31
CA THR A 143 -19.80 2.42 15.85
C THR A 143 -18.86 1.51 15.07
N ASN A 144 -17.86 2.07 14.39
CA ASN A 144 -16.88 1.24 13.68
C ASN A 144 -15.99 0.46 14.64
N ASP A 145 -15.55 1.08 15.74
CA ASP A 145 -14.82 0.41 16.83
C ASP A 145 -15.60 -0.77 17.41
N GLU A 146 -16.91 -0.62 17.60
CA GLU A 146 -17.77 -1.69 18.12
C GLU A 146 -17.88 -2.86 17.12
N LYS A 147 -17.83 -2.60 15.81
CA LYS A 147 -17.77 -3.66 14.79
C LYS A 147 -16.45 -4.42 14.84
N ILE A 148 -15.32 -3.72 15.06
CA ILE A 148 -14.00 -4.35 15.24
C ILE A 148 -13.99 -5.20 16.51
N LEU A 149 -14.51 -4.68 17.62
CA LEU A 149 -14.65 -5.40 18.88
C LEU A 149 -15.44 -6.70 18.70
N ARG A 150 -16.60 -6.66 18.03
CA ARG A 150 -17.41 -7.87 17.78
C ARG A 150 -16.73 -8.90 16.90
N CYS A 151 -15.93 -8.45 15.94
CA CYS A 151 -15.06 -9.34 15.16
C CYS A 151 -14.09 -10.04 16.11
N ALA A 152 -13.41 -9.29 16.98
CA ALA A 152 -12.45 -9.85 17.93
C ALA A 152 -13.10 -10.83 18.92
N ILE A 153 -14.26 -10.49 19.50
CA ILE A 153 -15.00 -11.38 20.39
C ILE A 153 -15.40 -12.68 19.69
N TYR A 154 -15.87 -12.59 18.43
CA TYR A 154 -16.26 -13.76 17.65
C TYR A 154 -15.09 -14.75 17.53
N PHE A 155 -13.92 -14.27 17.10
CA PHE A 155 -12.73 -15.13 16.96
C PHE A 155 -12.17 -15.58 18.32
N ASN A 156 -12.28 -14.77 19.37
CA ASN A 156 -11.81 -15.12 20.72
C ASN A 156 -12.58 -16.31 21.31
N ARG A 157 -13.82 -16.53 20.90
CA ARG A 157 -14.60 -17.72 21.26
C ARG A 157 -14.14 -19.00 20.57
N LEU A 158 -13.46 -18.87 19.42
CA LEU A 158 -12.96 -19.99 18.64
C LEU A 158 -11.56 -20.40 19.06
N SER A 159 -10.68 -19.43 19.30
CA SER A 159 -9.27 -19.66 19.66
C SER A 159 -8.62 -18.38 20.22
N PRO A 160 -7.45 -18.45 20.88
CA PRO A 160 -6.77 -17.27 21.40
C PRO A 160 -6.63 -16.16 20.34
N THR A 161 -7.21 -15.01 20.65
CA THR A 161 -7.31 -13.88 19.73
C THR A 161 -6.65 -12.64 20.30
N PHE A 162 -5.92 -11.95 19.44
CA PHE A 162 -5.23 -10.71 19.74
C PHE A 162 -5.79 -9.59 18.88
N LEU A 163 -6.12 -8.44 19.47
CA LEU A 163 -6.41 -7.22 18.72
C LEU A 163 -5.13 -6.41 18.55
N CYS A 164 -4.78 -6.02 17.32
CA CYS A 164 -3.76 -5.02 17.06
C CYS A 164 -4.42 -3.66 16.79
N SER A 165 -4.31 -2.71 17.73
CA SER A 165 -4.82 -1.34 17.57
C SER A 165 -3.97 -0.34 18.34
N GLY A 166 -3.82 0.86 17.77
CA GLY A 166 -3.23 2.01 18.45
C GLY A 166 -4.25 2.86 19.22
N ASP A 167 -5.55 2.59 19.06
CA ASP A 167 -6.61 3.31 19.76
C ASP A 167 -6.79 2.76 21.18
N ARG A 168 -6.53 3.61 22.18
CA ARG A 168 -6.59 3.25 23.59
C ARG A 168 -8.01 2.88 24.03
N ASN A 169 -9.03 3.53 23.51
CA ASN A 169 -10.42 3.26 23.88
C ASN A 169 -10.84 1.89 23.34
N LEU A 170 -10.51 1.58 22.09
CA LEU A 170 -10.79 0.27 21.50
C LEU A 170 -10.02 -0.85 22.23
N CYS A 171 -8.76 -0.61 22.60
CA CYS A 171 -7.99 -1.56 23.41
C CYS A 171 -8.66 -1.85 24.75
N ILE A 172 -9.05 -0.80 25.49
CA ILE A 172 -9.73 -0.95 26.78
C ILE A 172 -11.03 -1.75 26.63
N MET A 173 -11.85 -1.46 25.60
CA MET A 173 -13.08 -2.20 25.35
C MET A 173 -12.82 -3.69 25.07
N CYS A 174 -11.75 -4.02 24.34
CA CYS A 174 -11.38 -5.40 24.05
C CYS A 174 -10.89 -6.15 25.30
N GLU A 175 -10.10 -5.50 26.15
CA GLU A 175 -9.58 -6.11 27.38
C GLU A 175 -10.69 -6.45 28.38
N VAL A 176 -11.73 -5.61 28.46
CA VAL A 176 -12.93 -5.89 29.27
C VAL A 176 -13.62 -7.18 28.81
N GLU A 177 -13.57 -7.47 27.52
CA GLU A 177 -14.12 -8.67 26.88
C GLU A 177 -13.09 -9.82 26.80
N TYR A 178 -11.99 -9.73 27.56
CA TYR A 178 -10.92 -10.72 27.64
C TYR A 178 -10.22 -11.02 26.30
N VAL A 179 -10.21 -10.06 25.38
CA VAL A 179 -9.40 -10.10 24.17
C VAL A 179 -8.05 -9.43 24.47
N THR A 180 -6.95 -10.14 24.21
CA THR A 180 -5.61 -9.58 24.42
C THR A 180 -5.30 -8.50 23.39
N THR A 181 -4.67 -7.40 23.77
CA THR A 181 -4.36 -6.28 22.87
C THR A 181 -2.86 -6.16 22.60
N ILE A 182 -2.53 -5.69 21.40
CA ILE A 182 -1.17 -5.37 20.96
C ILE A 182 -1.19 -3.94 20.44
N ASN A 183 -0.42 -3.07 21.09
CA ASN A 183 -0.38 -1.66 20.75
C ASN A 183 0.87 -1.32 19.91
N PRO A 184 0.72 -0.80 18.67
CA PRO A 184 1.82 -0.45 17.77
C PRO A 184 2.53 0.87 18.10
N LEU A 185 2.20 1.56 19.19
CA LEU A 185 2.78 2.86 19.56
C LEU A 185 4.22 2.77 20.10
N THR A 186 4.83 1.57 20.16
CA THR A 186 6.23 1.42 20.56
C THR A 186 7.18 1.85 19.43
N ARG A 187 8.29 2.51 19.78
CA ARG A 187 9.30 2.97 18.81
C ARG A 187 9.89 1.85 17.94
N ASP A 188 9.96 0.64 18.49
CA ASP A 188 10.56 -0.52 17.84
C ASP A 188 9.51 -1.44 17.18
N TRP A 189 8.34 -0.89 16.83
CA TRP A 189 7.24 -1.67 16.27
C TRP A 189 7.64 -2.44 15.01
N CYS A 190 7.70 -3.76 15.14
CA CYS A 190 8.14 -4.64 14.06
C CYS A 190 7.45 -6.01 14.12
N SER A 191 7.74 -6.85 13.13
CA SER A 191 7.23 -8.23 13.04
C SER A 191 7.53 -9.02 14.32
N ARG A 192 8.75 -8.87 14.87
CA ARG A 192 9.14 -9.48 16.15
C ARG A 192 8.32 -9.00 17.34
N SER A 193 7.99 -7.71 17.42
CA SER A 193 7.18 -7.16 18.52
C SER A 193 5.77 -7.73 18.55
N ILE A 194 5.18 -7.99 17.36
CA ILE A 194 3.89 -8.68 17.25
C ILE A 194 4.05 -10.13 17.73
N ALA A 195 5.08 -10.82 17.25
CA ALA A 195 5.36 -12.22 17.60
C ALA A 195 5.60 -12.41 19.09
N GLU A 196 6.33 -11.51 19.75
CA GLU A 196 6.57 -11.51 21.20
C GLU A 196 5.27 -11.56 22.02
N ARG A 197 4.22 -10.90 21.54
CA ARG A 197 2.91 -10.90 22.22
C ARG A 197 2.09 -12.15 21.92
N ILE A 198 2.12 -12.64 20.68
CA ILE A 198 1.35 -13.81 20.27
C ILE A 198 1.97 -15.12 20.79
N PHE A 199 3.29 -15.16 20.90
CA PHE A 199 4.08 -16.33 21.32
C PHE A 199 4.83 -16.06 22.63
N ALA A 200 4.18 -15.36 23.57
CA ALA A 200 4.70 -15.11 24.91
C ALA A 200 4.94 -16.41 25.72
N ASP A 201 4.38 -17.52 25.26
CA ASP A 201 4.59 -18.88 25.77
C ASP A 201 5.98 -19.46 25.44
N GLY A 202 6.78 -18.78 24.61
CA GLY A 202 8.12 -19.24 24.20
C GLY A 202 8.10 -20.39 23.20
N THR A 203 6.97 -20.62 22.53
CA THR A 203 6.81 -21.72 21.55
C THR A 203 7.62 -21.51 20.27
N VAL A 204 8.02 -20.27 19.97
CA VAL A 204 8.70 -19.92 18.72
C VAL A 204 9.96 -19.10 19.00
N ASP A 205 11.01 -19.37 18.22
CA ASP A 205 12.23 -18.54 18.23
C ASP A 205 11.97 -17.16 17.60
N LEU A 206 11.91 -16.14 18.45
CA LEU A 206 11.65 -14.74 18.07
C LEU A 206 12.77 -14.14 17.20
N SER A 207 13.99 -14.72 17.21
CA SER A 207 15.09 -14.25 16.39
C SER A 207 14.82 -14.45 14.89
N SER A 208 13.97 -15.42 14.56
CA SER A 208 13.54 -15.72 13.20
C SER A 208 12.59 -14.68 12.62
N PHE A 209 12.00 -13.80 13.43
CA PHE A 209 11.17 -12.69 12.96
C PHE A 209 12.02 -11.47 12.62
N ALA A 210 11.60 -10.73 11.60
CA ALA A 210 12.26 -9.50 11.21
C ALA A 210 12.21 -8.46 12.36
N GLY A 211 13.37 -7.89 12.68
CA GLY A 211 13.47 -6.77 13.62
C GLY A 211 12.95 -5.46 13.03
N PHE A 212 13.03 -4.39 13.83
CA PHE A 212 12.64 -3.05 13.43
C PHE A 212 13.41 -2.57 12.19
N LYS A 213 12.65 -2.10 11.21
CA LYS A 213 13.16 -1.44 10.00
C LYS A 213 12.49 -0.07 9.92
N PRO A 214 13.24 1.04 10.05
CA PRO A 214 12.65 2.37 9.94
C PRO A 214 12.00 2.52 8.56
N THR A 215 10.71 2.85 8.56
CA THR A 215 9.92 3.00 7.34
C THR A 215 9.57 4.47 7.18
N TYR A 216 9.88 5.05 6.02
CA TYR A 216 9.57 6.44 5.75
C TYR A 216 8.04 6.66 5.70
N LYS A 217 7.57 7.56 6.57
CA LYS A 217 6.18 8.02 6.65
C LYS A 217 6.12 9.53 6.41
N ASP A 218 4.96 10.05 6.03
CA ASP A 218 4.79 11.50 5.80
C ASP A 218 5.06 12.35 7.06
N LYS A 219 4.98 11.79 8.26
CA LYS A 219 5.33 12.50 9.50
C LYS A 219 6.79 12.33 9.92
N SER A 220 7.58 11.50 9.24
CA SER A 220 8.95 11.20 9.65
C SER A 220 9.85 12.44 9.57
N ILE A 221 10.51 12.80 10.67
CA ILE A 221 11.53 13.86 10.65
C ILE A 221 12.78 13.25 10.04
N VAL A 222 13.16 13.74 8.87
CA VAL A 222 14.40 13.31 8.20
C VAL A 222 15.54 14.15 8.78
N VAL A 223 16.35 13.53 9.63
CA VAL A 223 17.52 14.21 10.23
C VAL A 223 18.73 13.99 9.33
N VAL A 224 19.42 15.09 9.01
CA VAL A 224 20.77 15.04 8.46
C VAL A 224 21.68 14.64 9.60
N GLN A 225 22.07 13.37 9.68
CA GLN A 225 23.13 12.97 10.60
C GLN A 225 24.44 13.58 10.10
N GLU A 226 24.80 14.74 10.63
CA GLU A 226 26.21 15.11 10.72
C GLU A 226 26.83 14.16 11.74
N GLN A 227 27.83 13.40 11.31
CA GLN A 227 28.60 12.53 12.18
C GLN A 227 29.40 13.38 13.18
N THR A 228 28.76 13.85 14.24
CA THR A 228 29.46 14.21 15.48
C THR A 228 29.10 13.15 16.50
N ARG A 229 29.90 12.06 16.51
CA ARG A 229 30.02 11.18 17.67
C ARG A 229 30.62 12.01 18.81
N SER A 230 29.77 12.67 19.57
CA SER A 230 30.09 13.23 20.88
C SER A 230 29.42 12.32 21.90
N ASP A 231 30.20 11.38 22.41
CA ASP A 231 29.83 10.31 23.35
C ASP A 231 29.72 10.83 24.79
N ASP A 232 28.98 11.92 25.01
CA ASP A 232 28.81 12.56 26.32
C ASP A 232 27.47 13.32 26.38
N SER A 233 26.35 12.60 26.29
CA SER A 233 25.05 13.17 26.68
C SER A 233 24.44 12.30 27.75
N MET A 234 24.31 12.86 28.96
CA MET A 234 23.60 12.22 30.06
C MET A 234 22.10 12.15 29.72
N ASP A 235 21.51 10.97 29.86
CA ASP A 235 20.07 10.77 29.73
C ASP A 235 19.33 11.55 30.82
N VAL A 236 18.44 12.45 30.39
CA VAL A 236 17.44 13.09 31.24
C VAL A 236 16.14 12.36 30.99
N ASP A 237 15.62 11.67 32.01
CA ASP A 237 14.32 11.00 31.98
C ASP A 237 13.18 12.03 31.94
N ASP A 238 12.92 12.61 30.75
CA ASP A 238 11.73 13.41 30.53
C ASP A 238 10.56 12.50 30.13
N GLU A 239 9.86 12.01 31.16
CA GLU A 239 8.47 11.57 31.06
C GLU A 239 7.58 12.77 30.71
N CYS A 240 7.48 13.10 29.42
CA CYS A 240 6.48 14.05 28.93
C CYS A 240 5.78 13.53 27.68
N SER A 241 4.55 13.08 27.93
CA SER A 241 3.43 12.91 27.00
C SER A 241 3.43 13.91 25.84
N ASN A 242 3.49 13.40 24.60
CA ASN A 242 2.96 14.11 23.44
C ASN A 242 2.65 13.14 22.30
N ASP A 243 1.38 13.09 21.87
CA ASP A 243 0.83 12.31 20.75
C ASP A 243 1.35 12.74 19.35
N ASN A 244 2.59 13.25 19.28
CA ASN A 244 3.21 13.77 18.08
C ASN A 244 4.68 13.29 17.96
N TYR A 245 4.90 12.00 18.24
CA TYR A 245 6.18 11.34 18.02
C TYR A 245 6.44 11.18 16.51
N ALA A 246 6.90 12.24 15.89
CA ALA A 246 7.42 12.18 14.54
C ALA A 246 8.68 11.29 14.54
N GLU A 247 8.59 10.14 13.87
CA GLU A 247 9.66 9.14 13.78
C GLU A 247 10.91 9.77 13.16
N VAL A 248 12.00 9.83 13.92
CA VAL A 248 13.28 10.38 13.46
C VAL A 248 13.96 9.31 12.61
N ILE A 249 14.06 9.54 11.30
CA ILE A 249 14.64 8.60 10.35
C ILE A 249 15.89 9.23 9.72
N SER A 250 16.94 8.44 9.56
CA SER A 250 18.14 8.90 8.87
C SER A 250 17.82 9.21 7.40
N ARG A 251 18.50 10.20 6.81
CA ARG A 251 18.28 10.54 5.40
C ARG A 251 18.54 9.36 4.44
N GLY A 252 19.48 8.48 4.76
CA GLY A 252 19.74 7.26 3.98
C GLY A 252 18.56 6.31 4.03
N ASP A 253 18.04 6.01 5.22
CA ASP A 253 16.90 5.12 5.41
C ASP A 253 15.63 5.69 4.78
N ALA A 254 15.42 7.01 4.88
CA ALA A 254 14.30 7.68 4.24
C ALA A 254 14.34 7.52 2.70
N ARG A 255 15.53 7.66 2.09
CA ARG A 255 15.72 7.42 0.65
C ARG A 255 15.45 5.97 0.27
N ASN A 256 15.98 5.03 1.06
CA ASN A 256 15.82 3.60 0.83
C ASN A 256 14.36 3.19 0.89
N SER A 257 13.65 3.62 1.92
CA SER A 257 12.22 3.34 2.07
C SER A 257 11.38 4.00 0.98
N LEU A 258 11.64 5.26 0.63
CA LEU A 258 10.91 5.94 -0.44
C LEU A 258 11.15 5.27 -1.80
N HIS A 259 12.38 4.82 -2.07
CA HIS A 259 12.72 4.09 -3.29
C HIS A 259 11.93 2.79 -3.41
N LEU A 260 11.90 1.98 -2.36
CA LEU A 260 11.12 0.74 -2.33
C LEU A 260 9.63 0.99 -2.57
N GLN A 261 9.06 2.04 -1.96
CA GLN A 261 7.65 2.40 -2.18
C GLN A 261 7.37 2.76 -3.64
N ILE A 262 8.28 3.49 -4.28
CA ILE A 262 8.18 3.86 -5.71
C ILE A 262 8.32 2.62 -6.60
N VAL A 263 9.29 1.75 -6.31
CA VAL A 263 9.50 0.48 -7.03
C VAL A 263 8.21 -0.33 -7.00
N GLN A 264 7.64 -0.59 -5.82
CA GLN A 264 6.43 -1.40 -5.66
C GLN A 264 5.23 -0.78 -6.39
N HIS A 265 4.99 0.51 -6.20
CA HIS A 265 3.82 1.17 -6.78
C HIS A 265 3.89 1.26 -8.31
N PHE A 266 4.99 1.76 -8.86
CA PHE A 266 5.08 1.93 -10.30
C PHE A 266 5.20 0.59 -11.03
N THR A 267 5.74 -0.45 -10.40
CA THR A 267 5.69 -1.82 -10.95
C THR A 267 4.24 -2.32 -11.05
N ALA A 268 3.41 -2.06 -10.02
CA ALA A 268 1.99 -2.41 -10.07
C ALA A 268 1.23 -1.64 -11.18
N LEU A 269 1.46 -0.33 -11.31
CA LEU A 269 0.87 0.47 -12.39
C LEU A 269 1.32 0.00 -13.78
N LEU A 270 2.59 -0.37 -13.94
CA LEU A 270 3.10 -0.94 -15.18
C LEU A 270 2.43 -2.28 -15.49
N ALA A 271 2.24 -3.16 -14.51
CA ALA A 271 1.55 -4.43 -14.70
C ALA A 271 0.08 -4.23 -15.12
N GLU A 272 -0.61 -3.26 -14.53
CA GLU A 272 -1.97 -2.89 -14.91
C GLU A 272 -2.02 -2.34 -16.35
N LEU A 273 -1.10 -1.45 -16.70
CA LEU A 273 -0.97 -0.92 -18.05
C LEU A 273 -0.72 -2.04 -19.07
N VAL A 274 0.24 -2.93 -18.79
CA VAL A 274 0.56 -4.08 -19.65
C VAL A 274 -0.67 -4.98 -19.82
N THR A 275 -1.43 -5.21 -18.76
CA THR A 275 -2.66 -6.02 -18.80
C THR A 275 -3.71 -5.39 -19.72
N ARG A 276 -3.91 -4.07 -19.64
CA ARG A 276 -4.85 -3.33 -20.50
C ARG A 276 -4.40 -3.35 -21.97
N VAL A 277 -3.14 -3.00 -22.22
CA VAL A 277 -2.56 -2.99 -23.58
C VAL A 277 -2.63 -4.37 -24.22
N SER A 278 -2.42 -5.43 -23.45
CA SER A 278 -2.48 -6.81 -23.94
C SER A 278 -3.92 -7.28 -24.22
N ARG A 279 -4.90 -6.80 -23.43
CA ARG A 279 -6.33 -7.10 -23.64
C ARG A 279 -6.91 -6.40 -24.85
N ASP A 280 -6.60 -5.11 -25.02
CA ASP A 280 -7.24 -4.30 -26.05
C ASP A 280 -6.78 -4.69 -27.45
N GLY A 281 -5.66 -5.43 -27.59
CA GLY A 281 -5.11 -5.92 -28.87
C GLY A 281 -4.82 -4.80 -29.89
N SER A 282 -5.08 -3.56 -29.51
CA SER A 282 -5.19 -2.41 -30.35
C SER A 282 -3.84 -1.73 -30.27
N SER A 283 -3.08 -1.86 -31.36
CA SER A 283 -2.15 -0.81 -31.76
C SER A 283 -2.86 0.52 -31.50
N VAL A 284 -2.35 1.30 -30.55
CA VAL A 284 -2.78 2.68 -30.33
C VAL A 284 -2.56 3.38 -31.66
N THR A 285 -3.60 3.46 -32.48
CA THR A 285 -3.64 4.24 -33.71
C THR A 285 -3.50 5.67 -33.25
N GLY A 286 -2.29 6.21 -33.35
CA GLY A 286 -2.08 7.64 -33.29
C GLY A 286 -2.98 8.27 -34.34
N SER A 287 -3.93 9.08 -33.91
CA SER A 287 -4.59 10.07 -34.75
C SER A 287 -3.53 11.03 -35.27
N GLY A 288 -2.93 10.65 -36.39
CA GLY A 288 -1.81 11.35 -37.02
C GLY A 288 -1.45 10.58 -38.28
N SER A 289 -2.05 10.97 -39.39
CA SER A 289 -1.78 10.52 -40.75
C SER A 289 -0.29 10.22 -40.99
N GLY A 290 0.02 8.97 -41.28
CA GLY A 290 1.35 8.53 -41.70
C GLY A 290 1.60 7.08 -41.32
N GLU A 291 1.27 6.16 -42.22
CA GLU A 291 1.84 4.81 -42.23
C GLU A 291 3.37 4.91 -42.22
N ALA A 292 3.98 4.80 -41.04
CA ALA A 292 5.43 4.74 -40.89
C ALA A 292 5.77 3.67 -39.87
N GLY A 293 6.19 2.51 -40.38
CA GLY A 293 6.74 1.46 -39.54
C GLY A 293 7.28 0.23 -40.27
N LEU A 294 6.83 -0.05 -41.50
CA LEU A 294 7.37 -1.17 -42.27
C LEU A 294 7.60 -0.74 -43.73
N SER A 295 8.86 -0.76 -44.14
CA SER A 295 9.26 -0.56 -45.54
C SER A 295 8.44 -1.48 -46.46
N ILE A 296 7.84 -0.89 -47.49
CA ILE A 296 7.12 -1.60 -48.55
C ILE A 296 8.03 -2.63 -49.24
N HIS A 297 9.35 -2.46 -49.15
CA HIS A 297 10.36 -3.33 -49.74
C HIS A 297 10.88 -4.47 -48.84
N ALA A 298 10.39 -4.62 -47.60
CA ALA A 298 10.79 -5.73 -46.75
C ALA A 298 10.25 -7.09 -47.29
N PRO A 299 11.09 -8.14 -47.39
CA PRO A 299 10.68 -9.47 -47.86
C PRO A 299 9.46 -10.03 -47.10
N LYS A 300 8.49 -10.61 -47.82
CA LYS A 300 7.23 -11.15 -47.26
C LYS A 300 7.44 -12.15 -46.11
N ALA A 301 8.57 -12.87 -46.08
CA ALA A 301 8.92 -13.80 -45.02
C ALA A 301 9.08 -13.11 -43.65
N ILE A 302 9.71 -11.93 -43.60
CA ILE A 302 9.96 -11.19 -42.35
C ILE A 302 8.67 -10.60 -41.78
N ARG A 303 7.76 -10.12 -42.64
CA ARG A 303 6.42 -9.66 -42.21
C ARG A 303 5.61 -10.77 -41.53
N SER A 304 5.73 -12.00 -42.03
CA SER A 304 5.03 -13.16 -41.45
C SER A 304 5.66 -13.68 -40.16
N ALA A 305 6.98 -13.54 -39.98
CA ALA A 305 7.69 -14.01 -38.79
C ALA A 305 7.46 -13.09 -37.58
N THR A 306 7.53 -11.76 -37.77
CA THR A 306 7.26 -10.79 -36.70
C THR A 306 5.78 -10.80 -36.29
N ALA A 307 4.86 -10.99 -37.25
CA ALA A 307 3.45 -11.17 -36.95
C ALA A 307 3.16 -12.49 -36.22
N LYS A 308 3.83 -13.59 -36.59
CA LYS A 308 3.70 -14.89 -35.88
C LYS A 308 4.26 -14.88 -34.45
N GLN A 309 5.29 -14.08 -34.17
CA GLN A 309 5.79 -13.90 -32.80
C GLN A 309 4.82 -13.12 -31.90
N LEU A 310 4.06 -12.17 -32.45
CA LEU A 310 3.01 -11.44 -31.72
C LEU A 310 1.74 -12.28 -31.48
N ILE A 311 1.54 -13.35 -32.23
CA ILE A 311 0.35 -14.23 -32.15
C ILE A 311 0.54 -15.39 -31.15
N ASN A 312 1.79 -15.68 -30.75
CA ASN A 312 2.11 -16.78 -29.84
C ASN A 312 2.34 -16.34 -28.38
N GLU A 313 1.94 -15.13 -27.99
CA GLU A 313 1.90 -14.79 -26.56
C GLU A 313 0.73 -15.52 -25.90
N PRO A 314 0.97 -16.32 -24.82
CA PRO A 314 -0.11 -17.00 -24.12
C PRO A 314 -1.08 -15.94 -23.58
N LYS A 315 -2.35 -16.05 -23.95
CA LYS A 315 -3.41 -15.11 -23.55
C LYS A 315 -3.67 -15.06 -22.03
N ASP A 316 -3.05 -15.98 -21.28
CA ASP A 316 -3.26 -16.17 -19.84
C ASP A 316 -2.02 -15.88 -19.00
N GLN A 317 -1.10 -15.02 -19.47
CA GLN A 317 0.05 -14.62 -18.65
C GLN A 317 -0.40 -13.69 -17.52
N ASN A 318 -0.19 -14.14 -16.28
CA ASN A 318 -0.36 -13.32 -15.09
C ASN A 318 0.80 -12.31 -14.99
N PHE A 319 0.62 -11.13 -15.58
CA PHE A 319 1.62 -10.04 -15.60
C PHE A 319 1.93 -9.49 -14.20
N SER A 320 1.13 -9.79 -13.18
CA SER A 320 1.37 -9.33 -11.80
C SER A 320 2.63 -9.92 -11.16
N ASN A 321 3.18 -11.01 -11.73
CA ASN A 321 4.41 -11.65 -11.25
C ASN A 321 5.65 -11.21 -12.04
N TRP A 322 5.50 -10.31 -13.01
CA TRP A 322 6.61 -9.87 -13.84
C TRP A 322 7.45 -8.82 -13.15
N THR A 323 8.75 -8.85 -13.41
CA THR A 323 9.66 -7.80 -12.95
C THR A 323 9.42 -6.51 -13.73
N ALA A 324 9.79 -5.37 -13.14
CA ALA A 324 9.69 -4.09 -13.84
C ALA A 324 10.44 -4.07 -15.18
N THR A 325 11.58 -4.75 -15.28
CA THR A 325 12.32 -4.94 -16.53
C THR A 325 11.51 -5.68 -17.59
N GLN A 326 10.87 -6.80 -17.23
CA GLN A 326 10.02 -7.57 -18.14
C GLN A 326 8.81 -6.77 -18.61
N LEU A 327 8.18 -6.02 -17.71
CA LEU A 327 7.04 -5.15 -18.02
C LEU A 327 7.44 -4.04 -18.99
N LEU A 328 8.58 -3.39 -18.77
CA LEU A 328 9.09 -2.32 -19.65
C LEU A 328 9.49 -2.86 -21.03
N ASP A 329 10.21 -3.99 -21.09
CA ASP A 329 10.60 -4.63 -22.34
C ASP A 329 9.36 -4.99 -23.20
N HIS A 330 8.28 -5.43 -22.54
CA HIS A 330 7.00 -5.72 -23.21
C HIS A 330 6.34 -4.48 -23.79
N LEU A 331 6.29 -3.39 -23.02
CA LEU A 331 5.76 -2.11 -23.47
C LEU A 331 6.58 -1.54 -24.64
N GLU A 332 7.92 -1.67 -24.60
CA GLU A 332 8.81 -1.17 -25.64
C GLU A 332 8.59 -1.88 -26.99
N ARG A 333 8.35 -3.20 -26.97
CA ARG A 333 8.02 -3.99 -28.16
C ARG A 333 6.72 -3.53 -28.82
N ARG A 334 5.77 -3.01 -28.03
CA ARG A 334 4.45 -2.56 -28.51
C ARG A 334 4.47 -1.11 -28.98
N LYS A 335 5.15 -0.24 -28.23
CA LYS A 335 5.29 1.19 -28.54
C LYS A 335 6.63 1.67 -28.01
N ARG A 336 7.48 2.19 -28.90
CA ARG A 336 8.76 2.82 -28.53
C ARG A 336 8.52 4.18 -27.86
N VAL A 337 8.08 4.13 -26.61
CA VAL A 337 7.88 5.29 -25.75
C VAL A 337 9.07 5.50 -24.81
N LEU A 338 9.86 4.45 -24.57
CA LEU A 338 10.95 4.51 -23.60
C LEU A 338 12.11 5.36 -24.10
N PRO A 339 12.45 6.46 -23.42
CA PRO A 339 13.71 7.14 -23.67
C PRO A 339 14.86 6.24 -23.23
N ALA A 340 15.96 6.21 -24.00
CA ALA A 340 17.20 5.61 -23.54
C ALA A 340 17.71 6.40 -22.34
N THR A 341 17.59 5.84 -21.13
CA THR A 341 17.96 6.51 -19.89
C THR A 341 19.20 5.90 -19.27
N ASN A 342 20.01 6.76 -18.63
CA ASN A 342 21.09 6.33 -17.76
C ASN A 342 20.80 6.89 -16.35
N PRO A 343 20.41 6.06 -15.38
CA PRO A 343 20.33 4.59 -15.44
C PRO A 343 19.13 4.07 -16.24
N TYR A 344 19.19 2.80 -16.64
CA TYR A 344 18.05 2.11 -17.22
C TYR A 344 16.91 2.06 -16.21
N LEU A 345 15.72 2.52 -16.59
CA LEU A 345 14.56 2.60 -15.70
C LEU A 345 14.22 1.23 -15.08
N GLY A 346 14.39 0.14 -15.82
CA GLY A 346 14.16 -1.20 -15.30
C GLY A 346 15.08 -1.57 -14.13
N ILE A 347 16.35 -1.12 -14.13
CA ILE A 347 17.27 -1.34 -13.00
C ILE A 347 16.85 -0.46 -11.81
N PHE A 348 16.42 0.78 -12.07
CA PHE A 348 15.92 1.67 -11.03
C PHE A 348 14.67 1.11 -10.33
N LEU A 349 13.79 0.43 -11.06
CA LEU A 349 12.58 -0.21 -10.54
C LEU A 349 12.82 -1.67 -10.06
N THR A 350 14.07 -2.08 -9.88
CA THR A 350 14.39 -3.41 -9.32
C THR A 350 14.59 -3.31 -7.82
N GLU A 351 14.03 -4.24 -7.06
CA GLU A 351 14.24 -4.32 -5.61
C GLU A 351 15.72 -4.63 -5.28
N PRO A 352 16.28 -4.00 -4.23
CA PRO A 352 17.64 -4.26 -3.79
C PRO A 352 17.78 -5.72 -3.33
N TYR A 353 19.01 -6.27 -3.45
CA TYR A 353 19.38 -7.61 -2.98
C TYR A 353 18.77 -8.81 -3.70
N GLN A 354 18.09 -8.63 -4.82
CA GLN A 354 17.86 -9.73 -5.74
C GLN A 354 19.21 -10.13 -6.36
N ALA A 355 19.70 -11.32 -6.01
CA ALA A 355 21.09 -11.78 -6.17
C ALA A 355 21.71 -11.67 -7.59
N TRP A 356 20.91 -11.39 -8.61
CA TRP A 356 21.32 -11.43 -10.02
C TRP A 356 20.99 -10.18 -10.83
N THR A 357 20.27 -9.19 -10.28
CA THR A 357 19.65 -8.12 -11.08
C THR A 357 20.27 -6.73 -10.88
N GLY A 358 21.34 -6.61 -10.08
CA GLY A 358 22.06 -5.34 -9.91
C GLY A 358 21.22 -4.23 -9.27
N GLY A 359 20.14 -4.59 -8.56
CA GLY A 359 19.30 -3.67 -7.81
C GLY A 359 20.10 -2.92 -6.76
N ARG A 360 19.95 -1.60 -6.73
CA ARG A 360 20.64 -0.68 -5.81
C ARG A 360 19.67 -0.12 -4.79
N ARG A 361 20.18 0.22 -3.62
CA ARG A 361 19.42 0.92 -2.57
C ARG A 361 19.06 2.34 -3.00
N GLY A 362 18.00 2.90 -2.43
CA GLY A 362 17.58 4.29 -2.67
C GLY A 362 18.68 5.34 -2.45
N GLU A 363 19.53 5.13 -1.44
CA GLU A 363 20.66 5.99 -1.09
C GLU A 363 21.85 5.90 -2.06
N GLU A 364 21.98 4.78 -2.77
CA GLU A 364 23.05 4.54 -3.75
C GLU A 364 22.75 5.19 -5.10
N TRP A 365 21.51 5.64 -5.31
CA TRP A 365 21.08 6.38 -6.49
C TRP A 365 21.38 7.88 -6.33
N SER A 366 22.05 8.46 -7.33
CA SER A 366 22.27 9.91 -7.38
C SER A 366 20.95 10.66 -7.60
N ALA A 367 20.87 11.92 -7.13
CA ALA A 367 19.69 12.76 -7.35
C ALA A 367 19.33 12.90 -8.85
N ALA A 368 20.34 12.99 -9.72
CA ALA A 368 20.14 13.03 -11.17
C ALA A 368 19.54 11.71 -11.73
N ALA A 369 19.95 10.56 -11.16
CA ALA A 369 19.39 9.26 -11.54
C ALA A 369 17.92 9.13 -11.13
N TRP A 370 17.57 9.62 -9.94
CA TRP A 370 16.18 9.74 -9.47
C TRP A 370 15.35 10.62 -10.40
N GLU A 371 15.81 11.83 -10.69
CA GLU A 371 15.13 12.78 -11.57
C GLU A 371 14.90 12.18 -12.97
N THR A 372 15.94 11.57 -13.55
CA THR A 372 15.88 10.94 -14.87
C THR A 372 14.88 9.80 -14.90
N SER A 373 14.85 8.98 -13.84
CA SER A 373 13.93 7.83 -13.76
C SER A 373 12.47 8.28 -13.63
N LEU A 374 12.19 9.29 -12.81
CA LEU A 374 10.83 9.83 -12.63
C LEU A 374 10.33 10.57 -13.88
N LYS A 375 11.19 11.32 -14.55
CA LYS A 375 10.88 11.92 -15.87
C LYS A 375 10.56 10.85 -16.91
N SER A 376 11.21 9.69 -16.82
CA SER A 376 10.95 8.56 -17.73
C SER A 376 9.61 7.91 -17.44
N LEU A 377 9.25 7.73 -16.16
CA LEU A 377 7.90 7.30 -15.76
C LEU A 377 6.83 8.27 -16.24
N ARG A 378 7.07 9.58 -16.15
CA ARG A 378 6.17 10.62 -16.67
C ARG A 378 5.94 10.45 -18.17
N LYS A 379 7.02 10.30 -18.94
CA LYS A 379 6.98 10.09 -20.39
C LYS A 379 6.26 8.80 -20.79
N ILE A 380 6.40 7.72 -20.00
CA ILE A 380 5.64 6.48 -20.20
C ILE A 380 4.14 6.77 -20.03
N GLY A 381 3.77 7.41 -18.92
CA GLY A 381 2.38 7.81 -18.67
C GLY A 381 1.79 8.65 -19.81
N GLU A 382 2.50 9.69 -20.23
CA GLU A 382 2.08 10.56 -21.35
C GLU A 382 2.00 9.80 -22.67
N GLY A 383 2.99 8.97 -22.97
CA GLY A 383 3.03 8.20 -24.20
C GLY A 383 1.95 7.13 -24.30
N TRP A 384 1.44 6.63 -23.18
CA TRP A 384 0.32 5.69 -23.14
C TRP A 384 -1.04 6.35 -22.85
N GLY A 385 -1.06 7.65 -22.53
CA GLY A 385 -2.29 8.37 -22.17
C GLY A 385 -2.79 8.05 -20.76
N GLU A 386 -1.92 7.58 -19.87
CA GLU A 386 -2.26 7.16 -18.51
C GLU A 386 -2.16 8.33 -17.53
N SER A 387 -3.31 8.80 -17.04
CA SER A 387 -3.36 9.84 -16.01
C SER A 387 -2.85 9.36 -14.65
N SER A 388 -2.98 8.06 -14.35
CA SER A 388 -2.58 7.46 -13.08
C SER A 388 -1.09 7.64 -12.76
N PHE A 389 -0.22 7.59 -13.77
CA PHE A 389 1.21 7.86 -13.61
C PHE A 389 1.47 9.31 -13.22
N LYS A 390 0.79 10.26 -13.87
CA LYS A 390 0.95 11.69 -13.61
C LYS A 390 0.46 12.06 -12.21
N GLU A 391 -0.69 11.55 -11.81
CA GLU A 391 -1.24 11.73 -10.46
C GLU A 391 -0.27 11.16 -9.41
N SER A 392 0.19 9.92 -9.59
CA SER A 392 1.13 9.27 -8.67
C SER A 392 2.44 10.03 -8.54
N LEU A 393 2.98 10.57 -9.64
CA LEU A 393 4.21 11.38 -9.62
C LEU A 393 4.01 12.70 -8.87
N ASN A 394 2.86 13.35 -9.03
CA ASN A 394 2.54 14.58 -8.29
C ASN A 394 2.44 14.31 -6.78
N THR A 395 1.89 13.16 -6.38
CA THR A 395 1.82 12.74 -4.97
C THR A 395 3.22 12.45 -4.40
N VAL A 396 4.11 11.85 -5.18
CA VAL A 396 5.45 11.46 -4.74
C VAL A 396 6.43 12.65 -4.70
N ALA A 397 6.25 13.64 -5.57
CA ALA A 397 7.11 14.83 -5.67
C ALA A 397 7.42 15.53 -4.33
N PRO A 398 6.45 15.89 -3.46
CA PRO A 398 6.73 16.54 -2.18
C PRO A 398 7.60 15.68 -1.25
N HIS A 399 7.43 14.35 -1.27
CA HIS A 399 8.25 13.45 -0.45
C HIS A 399 9.70 13.38 -0.92
N ILE A 400 9.92 13.43 -2.24
CA ILE A 400 11.28 13.48 -2.80
C ILE A 400 11.97 14.78 -2.37
N VAL A 401 11.28 15.92 -2.49
CA VAL A 401 11.83 17.22 -2.06
C VAL A 401 12.20 17.18 -0.58
N ARG A 402 11.37 16.56 0.27
CA ARG A 402 11.68 16.41 1.70
C ARG A 402 12.90 15.54 1.99
N VAL A 403 13.05 14.42 1.27
CA VAL A 403 14.15 13.47 1.47
C VAL A 403 15.48 13.96 0.86
N PHE A 404 15.41 14.70 -0.24
CA PHE A 404 16.59 15.25 -0.93
C PHE A 404 16.90 16.71 -0.58
N GLY A 405 16.03 17.42 0.12
CA GLY A 405 16.16 18.86 0.37
C GLY A 405 15.64 19.70 -0.81
N GLU A 406 15.25 20.94 -0.53
CA GLU A 406 14.73 21.86 -1.54
C GLU A 406 15.76 22.13 -2.65
N GLY A 407 15.30 22.13 -3.91
CA GLY A 407 16.11 22.49 -5.09
C GLY A 407 16.96 21.38 -5.70
N VAL A 408 16.96 20.16 -5.14
CA VAL A 408 17.84 19.07 -5.61
C VAL A 408 17.24 18.24 -6.75
N ILE A 409 15.91 18.13 -6.82
CA ILE A 409 15.21 17.32 -7.85
C ILE A 409 13.96 18.08 -8.33
N ASN A 410 13.86 18.31 -9.64
CA ASN A 410 12.66 18.85 -10.29
C ASN A 410 11.93 17.72 -11.03
N VAL A 411 10.88 17.17 -10.39
CA VAL A 411 10.10 16.02 -10.89
C VAL A 411 9.03 16.43 -11.88
#